data_AF-A0A4Q1UVF0-F1
#
_entry.id   AF-A0A4Q1UVF0-F1
#
_cell.length_a   1.000
_cell.length_b   1.000
_cell.length_c   1.000
_cell.angle_alpha   90.00
_cell.angle_beta   90.00
_cell.angle_gamma   90.00
#
_symmetry.space_group_name_H-M   'P 1'
#
loop_
_entity.id
_entity.type
_entity.pdbx_description
1 polymer ?
#
loop_
_entity_poly.entity_id
_entity_poly.type
_entity_poly.pdbx_seq_one_letter_code
_entity_poly.pdbx_strand_id
1 'polypeptide(L)' 'MNRTLKEATVRRYHYETHRQLENHLAAFLDGYNFARRLKTLHGLTPYEAICTAWAKQPDRFRIDPVHLTSGLNT' A
#
# COMPACT_ATOMS: atom_id res chain seq x y z
N MET A 1 6.23 6.38 -6.36
CA MET A 1 5.32 5.24 -6.61
C MET A 1 3.98 5.62 -7.23
N ASN A 2 3.37 6.76 -6.88
CA ASN A 2 2.12 7.21 -7.51
C ASN A 2 2.19 7.23 -9.05
N ARG A 3 3.37 7.55 -9.60
CA ARG A 3 3.68 7.43 -11.04
C ARG A 3 3.66 5.98 -11.54
N THR A 4 4.37 5.06 -10.88
CA THR A 4 4.42 3.62 -11.24
C THR A 4 3.05 2.96 -11.19
N LEU A 5 2.26 3.27 -10.14
CA LEU A 5 0.90 2.78 -9.98
C LEU A 5 0.01 3.26 -11.13
N LYS A 6 0.06 4.56 -11.45
CA LYS A 6 -0.66 5.14 -12.60
C LYS A 6 -0.20 4.59 -13.93
N GLU A 7 1.10 4.39 -14.13
CA GLU A 7 1.63 3.85 -15.38
C GLU A 7 1.19 2.39 -15.59
N ALA A 8 1.16 1.59 -14.52
CA ALA A 8 0.64 0.23 -14.58
C ALA A 8 -0.86 0.23 -14.86
N THR A 9 -1.68 0.93 -14.06
CA THR A 9 -3.14 0.81 -14.14
C THR A 9 -3.77 1.63 -15.27
N VAL A 10 -3.20 2.75 -15.69
CA VAL A 10 -3.86 3.65 -16.67
C VAL A 10 -3.40 3.39 -18.10
N ARG A 11 -2.16 2.92 -18.31
CA ARG A 11 -1.57 2.80 -19.67
C ARG A 11 -1.35 1.38 -20.15
N ARG A 12 -1.30 0.40 -19.25
CA ARG A 12 -0.81 -0.95 -19.58
C ARG A 12 -1.86 -2.05 -19.52
N TYR A 13 -2.96 -1.84 -18.78
CA TYR A 13 -4.05 -2.79 -18.65
C TYR A 13 -5.37 -2.14 -19.05
N HIS A 14 -6.19 -2.88 -19.78
CA HIS A 14 -7.60 -2.56 -19.96
C HIS A 14 -8.39 -3.31 -18.89
N TYR A 15 -9.31 -2.61 -18.23
CA TYR A 15 -10.23 -3.21 -17.26
C TYR A 15 -11.63 -3.17 -17.82
N GLU A 16 -12.27 -4.33 -17.91
CA GLU A 16 -13.66 -4.43 -18.36
C GLU A 16 -14.64 -3.99 -17.28
N THR A 17 -14.24 -4.12 -16.01
CA THR A 17 -15.07 -3.77 -14.85
C THR A 17 -14.27 -3.01 -13.80
N HIS A 18 -14.97 -2.19 -13.03
CA HIS A 18 -14.36 -1.47 -11.90
C HIS A 18 -13.70 -2.43 -10.89
N ARG A 19 -14.34 -3.59 -10.65
CA ARG A 19 -13.83 -4.59 -9.72
C ARG A 19 -12.47 -5.18 -10.14
N GLN A 20 -12.22 -5.34 -11.44
CA GLN A 20 -10.89 -5.78 -11.92
C GLN A 20 -9.81 -4.74 -11.62
N LEU A 21 -10.14 -3.44 -11.73
CA LEU A 21 -9.23 -2.36 -11.35
C LEU A 21 -8.97 -2.38 -9.83
N GLU A 22 -10.00 -2.49 -9.01
CA GLU A 22 -9.88 -2.55 -7.54
C GLU A 22 -8.99 -3.70 -7.09
N ASN A 23 -9.24 -4.91 -7.59
CA ASN A 23 -8.44 -6.10 -7.24
C ASN A 23 -6.97 -5.92 -7.64
N HIS A 24 -6.71 -5.35 -8.82
CA HIS A 24 -5.35 -5.13 -9.28
C HIS A 24 -4.63 -4.07 -8.44
N LEU A 25 -5.33 -3.00 -8.06
CA LEU A 25 -4.80 -1.98 -7.15
C LEU A 25 -4.48 -2.56 -5.77
N ALA A 26 -5.38 -3.39 -5.22
CA ALA A 26 -5.17 -4.07 -3.94
C ALA A 26 -3.88 -4.93 -3.97
N ALA A 27 -3.73 -5.79 -4.98
CA ALA A 27 -2.53 -6.62 -5.13
C ALA A 27 -1.24 -5.79 -5.24
N PHE A 28 -1.27 -4.67 -5.96
CA PHE A 28 -0.12 -3.76 -6.05
C PHE A 28 0.21 -3.08 -4.71
N LEU A 29 -0.81 -2.63 -3.99
CA LEU A 29 -0.66 -2.01 -2.68
C LEU A 29 -0.11 -3.01 -1.66
N ASP A 30 -0.63 -4.23 -1.63
CA ASP A 30 -0.16 -5.29 -0.75
C ASP A 30 1.30 -5.65 -1.06
N GLY A 31 1.63 -5.83 -2.34
CA GLY A 31 3.00 -6.06 -2.79
C GLY A 31 3.96 -4.96 -2.35
N TYR A 32 3.57 -3.70 -2.47
CA TYR A 32 4.40 -2.60 -2.00
C TYR A 32 4.53 -2.55 -0.48
N ASN A 33 3.40 -2.64 0.23
CA ASN A 33 3.33 -2.44 1.66
C ASN A 33 4.00 -3.56 2.46
N PHE A 34 4.01 -4.79 1.91
CA PHE A 34 4.40 -5.98 2.67
C PHE A 34 5.51 -6.82 2.02
N ALA A 35 5.70 -6.82 0.70
CA ALA A 35 6.56 -7.82 0.06
C ALA A 35 8.06 -7.64 0.33
N ARG A 36 8.53 -6.43 0.65
CA ARG A 36 9.96 -6.19 0.85
C ARG A 36 10.27 -5.15 1.92
N ARG A 37 11.22 -5.50 2.78
CA ARG A 37 11.89 -4.59 3.71
C ARG A 37 12.89 -3.69 2.98
N LEU A 38 12.85 -2.40 3.26
CA LEU A 38 13.65 -1.40 2.55
C LEU A 38 14.78 -0.88 3.45
N LYS A 39 16.02 -0.88 2.94
CA LYS A 39 17.19 -0.34 3.66
C LYS A 39 17.01 1.13 4.03
N THR A 40 16.37 1.91 3.16
CA THR A 40 16.03 3.33 3.38
C THR A 40 15.04 3.53 4.53
N LEU A 41 14.28 2.50 4.90
CA LEU A 41 13.37 2.49 6.04
C LEU A 41 13.97 1.70 7.22
N HIS A 42 15.29 1.62 7.32
CA HIS A 42 16.00 0.88 8.37
C HIS A 42 15.62 -0.62 8.42
N GLY A 43 15.29 -1.22 7.27
CA GLY A 43 14.90 -2.62 7.21
C GLY A 43 13.43 -2.89 7.58
N LEU A 44 12.60 -1.83 7.62
CA LEU A 44 11.15 -1.96 7.75
C LEU A 44 10.48 -2.08 6.37
N THR A 45 9.33 -2.73 6.33
CA THR A 45 8.40 -2.58 5.20
C THR A 45 7.77 -1.19 5.22
N PRO A 46 7.22 -0.70 4.10
CA PRO A 46 6.47 0.55 4.10
C PRO A 46 5.34 0.58 5.14
N TYR A 47 4.59 -0.50 5.30
CA TYR A 47 3.54 -0.59 6.32
C TYR A 47 4.08 -0.47 7.75
N GLU A 48 5.14 -1.22 8.08
CA GLU A 48 5.78 -1.18 9.40
C GLU A 48 6.32 0.23 9.72
N ALA A 49 6.90 0.91 8.72
CA ALA A 49 7.38 2.28 8.86
C ALA A 49 6.24 3.26 9.14
N ILE A 50 5.09 3.12 8.46
CA ILE A 50 3.90 3.94 8.69
C ILE A 50 3.34 3.70 10.09
N CYS A 51 3.19 2.45 10.52
CA CYS A 51 2.71 2.13 11.87
C CYS A 51 3.65 2.67 12.96
N THR A 52 4.96 2.56 12.73
CA THR A 52 5.98 3.13 13.64
C THR A 52 5.89 4.65 13.71
N ALA A 53 5.66 5.32 12.58
CA ALA A 53 5.50 6.78 12.53
C ALA A 53 4.20 7.22 13.23
N TRP A 54 3.11 6.49 13.01
CA TRP A 54 1.83 6.73 13.68
C TRP A 54 1.95 6.56 15.21
N ALA A 55 2.54 5.47 15.69
CA ALA A 55 2.73 5.23 17.12
C ALA A 55 3.57 6.32 17.81
N LYS A 56 4.52 6.93 17.08
CA LYS A 56 5.37 8.02 17.59
C LYS A 56 4.67 9.39 17.55
N GLN A 57 3.86 9.65 16.53
CA GLN A 57 3.28 10.96 16.25
C GLN A 57 1.86 10.81 15.67
N PRO A 58 0.89 10.33 16.46
CA PRO A 58 -0.44 10.00 15.95
C PRO A 58 -1.18 11.22 15.41
N ASP A 59 -0.96 12.42 15.99
CA ASP A 59 -1.63 13.66 15.60
C ASP A 59 -1.30 14.12 14.16
N ARG A 60 -0.24 13.59 13.56
CA ARG A 60 0.12 13.87 12.15
C ARG A 60 -0.72 13.07 11.16
N PHE A 61 -1.46 12.08 11.63
CA PHE A 61 -2.25 11.18 10.82
C PHE A 61 -3.73 11.43 11.07
N ARG A 62 -4.51 11.44 9.99
CA ARG A 62 -5.97 11.57 10.07
C ARG A 62 -6.65 10.25 10.45
N ILE A 63 -6.00 9.12 10.18
CA ILE A 63 -6.56 7.76 10.31
C ILE A 63 -5.50 6.86 10.92
N ASP A 64 -5.93 5.93 11.78
CA ASP A 64 -5.10 4.86 12.30
C ASP A 64 -4.78 3.83 11.19
N PRO A 65 -3.50 3.63 10.83
CA PRO A 65 -3.10 2.72 9.77
C PRO A 65 -3.27 1.24 10.13
N VAL A 66 -3.44 0.87 11.39
CA VAL A 66 -3.54 -0.54 11.84
C VAL A 66 -4.76 -1.24 11.21
N HIS A 67 -5.83 -0.49 10.99
CA HIS A 67 -7.07 -0.98 10.36
C HIS A 67 -7.02 -1.04 8.83
N LEU A 68 -5.97 -0.51 8.21
CA LEU A 68 -5.81 -0.47 6.75
C LEU A 68 -5.03 -1.67 6.20
N THR A 69 -4.86 -2.72 7.02
CA THR A 69 -4.33 -3.99 6.53
C THR A 69 -5.43 -4.70 5.74
N SER A 70 -5.13 -5.04 4.48
CA SER A 70 -5.80 -6.15 3.82
C SER A 70 -5.49 -7.39 4.67
N GLY A 71 -6.34 -7.71 5.63
CA GLY A 71 -6.14 -8.86 6.51
C GLY A 71 -5.98 -10.14 5.70
N LEU A 72 -5.46 -11.19 6.32
CA LEU A 72 -5.21 -12.52 5.73
C LEU A 72 -6.49 -13.24 5.19
N ASN A 73 -7.63 -12.56 5.12
CA ASN A 73 -8.94 -13.11 4.75
C ASN A 73 -9.51 -12.38 3.53
N THR A 74 -8.88 -12.56 2.37
CA THR A 74 -9.58 -12.43 1.07
C THR A 74 -9.35 -13.70 0.27
#